data_AF-A0A935Y322-F1
#
_entry.id   AF-A0A935Y322-F1
#
_cell.length_a   1.000
_cell.length_b   1.000
_cell.length_c   1.000
_cell.angle_alpha   90.00
_cell.angle_beta   90.00
_cell.angle_gamma   90.00
#
_symmetry.space_group_name_H-M   'P 1'
#
loop_
_entity.id
_entity.type
_entity.pdbx_description
1 polymer ?
#
loop_
_entity_poly.entity_id
_entity_poly.type
_entity_poly.pdbx_seq_one_letter_code
_entity_poly.pdbx_strand_id
1 'polypeptide(L)'
;MGPTPQPEPRDWHWAFAHTALREIVFEQTDKLLAGLANPARIDGVPAAVMRRVAQVLSVPEADLAAHAGGIRVHLRLAGILPVYLFEMPAPMAPTEAHWVAVVNQFTRSPRMAYYTLEAAQGGGTALCSWDAAGVHLNLGSGPPPALDDFLAELVVRLQSPGMPDADGADPAEAAAQTLDGTIGRDNLSRDHLLALLERTGFDVSASGEGGILMRDSGMVCMVTVPERSREYVSLHAWWNLREESSRIERLECANRINNEYLFIRASIDGDGSLCLARNVAVHAGISTRHLVSALRNFTTACREAVREHANDLLG
;
A
#
# COMPACT_ATOMS: atom_id res chain seq x y z
N MET A 1 -28.45 42.07 -2.26
CA MET A 1 -27.23 41.81 -1.46
C MET A 1 -26.24 41.14 -2.39
N GLY A 2 -25.01 41.66 -2.51
CA GLY A 2 -23.96 40.98 -3.28
C GLY A 2 -23.52 39.69 -2.59
N PRO A 3 -22.90 38.74 -3.32
CA PRO A 3 -22.32 37.56 -2.69
C PRO A 3 -21.25 37.98 -1.68
N THR A 4 -21.29 37.40 -0.47
CA THR A 4 -20.24 37.59 0.53
C THR A 4 -18.91 37.09 -0.05
N PRO A 5 -17.81 37.86 0.03
CA PRO A 5 -16.51 37.42 -0.46
C PRO A 5 -16.12 36.11 0.23
N GLN A 6 -15.65 35.13 -0.55
CA GLN A 6 -15.20 33.87 0.01
C GLN A 6 -13.83 34.06 0.69
N PRO A 7 -13.61 33.41 1.84
CA PRO A 7 -12.30 33.45 2.49
C PRO A 7 -11.23 32.83 1.57
N GLU A 8 -10.04 33.41 1.59
CA GLU A 8 -8.87 32.86 0.89
C GLU A 8 -8.24 31.72 1.70
N PRO A 9 -7.69 30.67 1.03
CA PRO A 9 -6.93 29.63 1.70
C PRO A 9 -5.71 30.17 2.43
N ARG A 10 -5.41 29.61 3.60
CA ARG A 10 -4.16 29.88 4.31
C ARG A 10 -3.00 29.28 3.52
N ASP A 11 -2.04 30.12 3.15
CA ASP A 11 -0.90 29.72 2.31
C ASP A 11 -0.17 28.48 2.84
N TRP A 12 0.11 28.40 4.15
CA TRP A 12 0.80 27.26 4.73
C TRP A 12 0.00 25.96 4.65
N HIS A 13 -1.33 26.05 4.78
CA HIS A 13 -2.20 24.88 4.76
C HIS A 13 -2.22 24.31 3.34
N TRP A 14 -2.47 25.19 2.37
CA TRP A 14 -2.45 24.82 0.96
C TRP A 14 -1.08 24.26 0.56
N ALA A 15 0.01 24.94 0.93
CA ALA A 15 1.37 24.53 0.59
C ALA A 15 1.77 23.20 1.25
N PHE A 16 1.32 22.92 2.48
CA PHE A 16 1.56 21.61 3.12
C PHE A 16 0.93 20.48 2.30
N ALA A 17 -0.37 20.58 2.02
CA ALA A 17 -1.16 19.51 1.42
C ALA A 17 -0.88 19.33 -0.08
N HIS A 18 -0.66 20.41 -0.83
CA HIS A 18 -0.65 20.36 -2.30
C HIS A 18 0.76 20.45 -2.90
N THR A 19 1.74 20.89 -2.11
CA THR A 19 3.13 21.08 -2.58
C THR A 19 4.12 20.29 -1.75
N ALA A 20 4.40 20.70 -0.51
CA ALA A 20 5.52 20.22 0.27
C ALA A 20 5.46 18.72 0.58
N LEU A 21 4.33 18.22 1.12
CA LEU A 21 4.20 16.80 1.43
C LEU A 21 4.19 15.96 0.15
N ARG A 22 3.50 16.43 -0.90
CA ARG A 22 3.45 15.76 -2.21
C ARG A 22 4.84 15.59 -2.82
N GLU A 23 5.63 16.66 -2.90
CA GLU A 23 7.02 16.61 -3.39
C GLU A 23 7.84 15.61 -2.57
N ILE A 24 7.75 15.65 -1.24
CA ILE A 24 8.47 14.70 -0.38
C ILE A 24 8.03 13.25 -0.65
N VAL A 25 6.73 13.00 -0.85
CA VAL A 25 6.18 11.69 -1.15
C VAL A 25 6.75 11.11 -2.44
N PHE A 26 6.92 11.93 -3.49
CA PHE A 26 7.34 11.43 -4.81
C PHE A 26 8.85 11.52 -5.05
N GLU A 27 9.54 12.49 -4.45
CA GLU A 27 10.98 12.71 -4.64
C GLU A 27 11.84 12.07 -3.55
N GLN A 28 11.27 11.84 -2.36
CA GLN A 28 12.00 11.38 -1.17
C GLN A 28 11.26 10.24 -0.45
N THR A 29 10.60 9.38 -1.24
CA THR A 29 9.76 8.26 -0.78
C THR A 29 10.40 7.48 0.37
N ASP A 30 11.65 7.03 0.20
CA ASP A 30 12.34 6.21 1.19
C ASP A 30 12.53 6.92 2.54
N LYS A 31 12.88 8.21 2.51
CA LYS A 31 13.07 9.01 3.72
C LYS A 31 11.74 9.25 4.44
N LEU A 32 10.69 9.53 3.68
CA LEU A 32 9.36 9.72 4.23
C LEU A 32 8.85 8.42 4.87
N LEU A 33 8.92 7.30 4.14
CA LEU A 33 8.48 5.99 4.62
C LEU A 33 9.27 5.54 5.84
N ALA A 34 10.58 5.78 5.91
CA ALA A 34 11.38 5.47 7.09
C ALA A 34 10.93 6.27 8.33
N GLY A 35 10.46 7.51 8.16
CA GLY A 35 9.87 8.30 9.23
C GLY A 35 8.49 7.81 9.64
N LEU A 36 7.64 7.53 8.65
CA LEU A 36 6.25 7.12 8.83
C LEU A 36 6.10 5.68 9.38
N ALA A 37 7.00 4.77 9.04
CA ALA A 37 7.00 3.39 9.50
C ALA A 37 7.49 3.24 10.95
N ASN A 38 8.10 4.27 11.53
CA ASN A 38 8.62 4.24 12.89
C ASN A 38 7.66 4.97 13.85
N PRO A 39 6.95 4.27 14.76
CA PRO A 39 6.02 4.89 15.69
C PRO A 39 6.64 5.97 16.59
N ALA A 40 7.95 5.89 16.89
CA ALA A 40 8.64 6.90 17.69
C ALA A 40 9.01 8.17 16.90
N ARG A 41 8.86 8.16 15.56
CA ARG A 41 9.22 9.27 14.67
C ARG A 41 8.03 9.84 13.89
N ILE A 42 6.91 9.13 13.84
CA ILE A 42 5.74 9.51 13.02
C ILE A 42 5.22 10.92 13.39
N ASP A 43 5.22 11.27 14.67
CA ASP A 43 4.79 12.60 15.16
C ASP A 43 5.75 13.73 14.73
N GLY A 44 6.99 13.40 14.38
CA GLY A 44 7.97 14.38 13.88
C GLY A 44 7.85 14.68 12.39
N VAL A 45 7.08 13.88 11.64
CA VAL A 45 6.95 14.02 10.18
C VAL A 45 6.28 15.35 9.80
N PRO A 46 5.16 15.80 10.41
CA PRO A 46 4.57 17.10 10.08
C PRO A 46 5.53 18.27 10.26
N ALA A 47 6.35 18.27 11.31
CA ALA A 47 7.36 19.30 11.53
C ALA A 47 8.42 19.30 10.41
N ALA A 48 8.85 18.12 9.96
CA ALA A 48 9.78 18.01 8.83
C ALA A 48 9.19 18.53 7.52
N VAL A 49 7.91 18.27 7.26
CA VAL A 49 7.19 18.80 6.10
C VAL A 49 7.03 20.32 6.20
N MET A 50 6.75 20.88 7.39
CA MET A 50 6.62 22.32 7.57
C MET A 50 7.91 23.10 7.29
N ARG A 51 9.08 22.49 7.50
CA ARG A 51 10.34 23.08 7.02
C ARG A 51 10.36 23.25 5.50
N ARG A 52 9.82 22.28 4.77
CA ARG A 52 9.69 22.37 3.32
C ARG A 52 8.65 23.43 2.94
N VAL A 53 7.54 23.54 3.67
CA VAL A 53 6.56 24.63 3.47
C VAL A 53 7.19 26.00 3.64
N ALA A 54 8.03 26.19 4.66
CA ALA A 54 8.75 27.45 4.89
C ALA A 54 9.63 27.84 3.69
N GLN A 55 10.31 26.85 3.09
CA GLN A 55 11.09 27.05 1.86
C GLN A 55 10.21 27.42 0.66
N VAL A 56 9.09 26.69 0.44
CA VAL A 56 8.15 26.93 -0.65
C VAL A 56 7.58 28.35 -0.57
N LEU A 57 7.20 28.79 0.62
CA LEU A 57 6.63 30.12 0.85
C LEU A 57 7.66 31.23 1.04
N SER A 58 8.97 30.90 1.09
CA SER A 58 10.04 31.85 1.38
C SER A 58 9.85 32.62 2.69
N VAL A 59 9.41 31.93 3.74
CA VAL A 59 9.20 32.48 5.10
C VAL A 59 10.12 31.80 6.12
N PRO A 60 10.44 32.44 7.26
CA PRO A 60 11.18 31.80 8.34
C PRO A 60 10.48 30.55 8.89
N GLU A 61 11.25 29.47 9.14
CA GLU A 61 10.71 28.22 9.72
C GLU A 61 10.00 28.45 11.06
N ALA A 62 10.52 29.37 11.88
CA ALA A 62 9.96 29.70 13.20
C ALA A 62 8.50 30.19 13.11
N ASP A 63 8.11 30.81 11.99
CA ASP A 63 6.76 31.34 11.79
C ASP A 63 5.74 30.22 11.52
N LEU A 64 6.20 29.05 11.05
CA LEU A 64 5.34 27.90 10.72
C LEU A 64 5.43 26.75 11.72
N ALA A 65 6.45 26.72 12.58
CA ALA A 65 6.71 25.61 13.49
C ALA A 65 5.50 25.28 14.40
N ALA A 66 4.76 26.30 14.85
CA ALA A 66 3.61 26.13 15.72
C ALA A 66 2.44 25.38 15.04
N HIS A 67 2.31 25.49 13.72
CA HIS A 67 1.23 24.85 12.97
C HIS A 67 1.42 23.34 12.83
N ALA A 68 2.65 22.84 12.90
CA ALA A 68 2.94 21.41 12.82
C ALA A 68 2.25 20.61 13.94
N GLY A 69 2.13 21.18 15.15
CA GLY A 69 1.46 20.54 16.28
C GLY A 69 -0.06 20.37 16.11
N GLY A 70 -0.65 21.04 15.12
CA GLY A 70 -2.06 20.88 14.75
C GLY A 70 -2.32 19.74 13.77
N ILE A 71 -1.27 19.11 13.22
CA ILE A 71 -1.37 18.05 12.22
C ILE A 71 -1.08 16.71 12.89
N ARG A 72 -1.98 15.74 12.75
CA ARG A 72 -1.80 14.39 13.30
C ARG A 72 -1.63 13.39 12.17
N VAL A 73 -0.87 12.34 12.40
CA VAL A 73 -0.66 11.28 11.40
C VAL A 73 -1.23 9.97 11.92
N HIS A 74 -2.09 9.35 11.13
CA HIS A 74 -2.73 8.08 11.45
C HIS A 74 -2.25 7.01 10.47
N LEU A 75 -1.70 5.91 10.98
CA LEU A 75 -1.48 4.70 10.19
C LEU A 75 -2.75 3.85 10.19
N ARG A 76 -3.27 3.55 9.00
CA ARG A 76 -4.42 2.66 8.76
C ARG A 76 -4.12 1.70 7.61
N LEU A 77 -5.02 0.75 7.40
CA LEU A 77 -5.00 -0.13 6.24
C LEU A 77 -6.22 0.17 5.36
N ALA A 78 -5.98 0.45 4.08
CA ALA A 78 -7.01 0.42 3.05
C ALA A 78 -6.96 -0.94 2.36
N GLY A 79 -7.76 -1.89 2.85
CA GLY A 79 -7.59 -3.30 2.52
C GLY A 79 -6.29 -3.84 3.11
N ILE A 80 -5.29 -4.04 2.25
CA ILE A 80 -3.95 -4.53 2.65
C ILE A 80 -2.86 -3.45 2.55
N LEU A 81 -3.18 -2.29 1.99
CA LEU A 81 -2.21 -1.23 1.72
C LEU A 81 -2.12 -0.33 2.95
N PRO A 82 -0.92 -0.06 3.49
CA PRO A 82 -0.80 0.94 4.53
C PRO A 82 -1.07 2.33 3.95
N VAL A 83 -1.87 3.08 4.70
CA VAL A 83 -2.25 4.46 4.40
C VAL A 83 -1.85 5.31 5.59
N TYR A 84 -1.06 6.34 5.31
CA TYR A 84 -0.73 7.38 6.26
C TYR A 84 -1.65 8.56 6.02
N LEU A 85 -2.54 8.82 6.97
CA LEU A 85 -3.56 9.85 6.91
C LEU A 85 -3.13 11.03 7.77
N PHE A 86 -2.88 12.16 7.14
CA PHE A 86 -2.59 13.43 7.81
C PHE A 86 -3.91 14.15 8.08
N GLU A 87 -4.28 14.25 9.35
CA GLU A 87 -5.39 15.07 9.84
C GLU A 87 -4.95 16.52 9.85
N MET A 88 -5.56 17.34 8.99
CA MET A 88 -5.25 18.75 8.89
C MET A 88 -6.15 19.57 9.82
N PRO A 89 -5.70 20.75 10.30
CA PRO A 89 -6.60 21.68 10.98
C PRO A 89 -7.81 22.01 10.12
N ALA A 90 -8.98 22.18 10.77
CA ALA A 90 -10.24 22.41 10.06
C ALA A 90 -10.10 23.49 8.97
N PRO A 91 -10.54 23.21 7.73
CA PRO A 91 -10.39 24.14 6.63
C PRO A 91 -11.26 25.37 6.83
N MET A 92 -10.73 26.52 6.44
CA MET A 92 -11.38 27.84 6.54
C MET A 92 -11.84 28.37 5.18
N ALA A 93 -11.34 27.79 4.09
CA ALA A 93 -11.62 28.17 2.72
C ALA A 93 -11.71 26.93 1.82
N PRO A 94 -12.37 27.02 0.66
CA PRO A 94 -12.33 25.96 -0.35
C PRO A 94 -10.89 25.60 -0.72
N THR A 95 -10.65 24.35 -1.14
CA THR A 95 -9.32 23.77 -1.48
C THR A 95 -8.37 23.52 -0.31
N GLU A 96 -8.65 24.04 0.89
CA GLU A 96 -7.94 23.58 2.09
C GLU A 96 -8.35 22.13 2.42
N ALA A 97 -7.38 21.31 2.83
CA ALA A 97 -7.61 19.89 3.10
C ALA A 97 -8.21 19.67 4.49
N HIS A 98 -9.15 18.74 4.60
CA HIS A 98 -9.47 18.07 5.86
C HIS A 98 -8.46 16.96 6.14
N TRP A 99 -8.12 16.20 5.09
CA TRP A 99 -7.24 15.05 5.16
C TRP A 99 -6.31 14.99 3.96
N VAL A 100 -5.10 14.47 4.18
CA VAL A 100 -4.19 14.04 3.12
C VAL A 100 -3.88 12.57 3.32
N ALA A 101 -3.99 11.76 2.27
CA ALA A 101 -3.66 10.34 2.30
C ALA A 101 -2.42 10.06 1.46
N VAL A 102 -1.45 9.41 2.08
CA VAL A 102 -0.27 8.85 1.43
C VAL A 102 -0.40 7.33 1.47
N VAL A 103 -0.67 6.72 0.33
CA VAL A 103 -0.85 5.27 0.20
C VAL A 103 0.41 4.69 -0.38
N ASN A 104 1.03 3.76 0.34
CA ASN A 104 2.13 2.98 -0.21
C ASN A 104 1.56 1.74 -0.93
N GLN A 105 1.48 1.83 -2.25
CA GLN A 105 1.14 0.71 -3.10
C GLN A 105 2.40 -0.12 -3.30
N PHE A 106 2.64 -1.08 -2.39
CA PHE A 106 3.71 -2.07 -2.49
C PHE A 106 3.51 -2.96 -3.73
N THR A 107 3.88 -2.41 -4.89
CA THR A 107 4.04 -3.13 -6.17
C THR A 107 5.55 -3.29 -6.45
N ARG A 108 5.95 -3.76 -7.64
CA ARG A 108 7.35 -4.01 -8.10
C ARG A 108 8.35 -2.82 -7.93
N SER A 109 7.84 -1.70 -7.47
CA SER A 109 8.49 -0.43 -7.19
C SER A 109 7.56 0.32 -6.23
N PRO A 110 8.05 0.99 -5.17
CA PRO A 110 7.18 1.74 -4.26
C PRO A 110 6.41 2.78 -5.06
N ARG A 111 5.12 2.50 -5.30
CA ARG A 111 4.21 3.41 -5.99
C ARG A 111 3.43 4.13 -4.92
N MET A 112 3.61 5.43 -4.86
CA MET A 112 2.86 6.26 -3.92
C MET A 112 1.59 6.72 -4.63
N ALA A 113 0.44 6.54 -3.98
CA ALA A 113 -0.76 7.27 -4.36
C ALA A 113 -1.01 8.37 -3.34
N TYR A 114 -1.39 9.54 -3.83
CA TYR A 114 -1.55 10.75 -3.05
C TYR A 114 -2.94 11.31 -3.25
N TYR A 115 -3.70 11.43 -2.17
CA TYR A 115 -5.06 11.95 -2.20
C TYR A 115 -5.26 13.08 -1.21
N THR A 116 -6.14 14.00 -1.54
CA THR A 116 -6.59 15.09 -0.67
C THR A 116 -8.11 15.03 -0.55
N LEU A 117 -8.63 15.18 0.67
CA LEU A 117 -10.04 15.45 0.91
C LEU A 117 -10.19 16.93 1.25
N GLU A 118 -10.57 17.72 0.25
CA GLU A 118 -10.58 19.18 0.32
C GLU A 118 -11.97 19.72 0.70
N ALA A 119 -12.02 20.90 1.30
CA ALA A 119 -13.26 21.64 1.46
C ALA A 119 -13.78 22.06 0.08
N ALA A 120 -15.04 21.72 -0.23
CA ALA A 120 -15.66 22.06 -1.50
C ALA A 120 -16.31 23.46 -1.47
N GLN A 121 -16.43 24.06 -2.66
CA GLN A 121 -17.17 25.31 -2.81
C GLN A 121 -18.67 25.05 -2.61
N GLY A 122 -19.30 25.79 -1.69
CA GLY A 122 -20.72 25.62 -1.36
C GLY A 122 -21.02 24.60 -0.25
N GLY A 123 -19.97 24.06 0.40
CA GLY A 123 -20.08 23.11 1.50
C GLY A 123 -19.81 21.66 1.08
N GLY A 124 -19.56 20.80 2.06
CA GLY A 124 -19.13 19.42 1.82
C GLY A 124 -17.63 19.32 1.48
N THR A 125 -17.25 18.24 0.81
CA THR A 125 -15.85 17.93 0.48
C THR A 125 -15.69 17.56 -0.99
N ALA A 126 -14.47 17.69 -1.50
CA ALA A 126 -14.04 17.21 -2.80
C ALA A 126 -12.89 16.23 -2.62
N LEU A 127 -12.96 15.08 -3.30
CA LEU A 127 -11.86 14.12 -3.32
C LEU A 127 -10.98 14.39 -4.52
N CYS A 128 -9.68 14.51 -4.31
CA CYS A 128 -8.72 14.73 -5.38
C CYS A 128 -7.56 13.73 -5.29
N SER A 129 -6.93 13.46 -6.43
CA SER A 129 -5.68 12.70 -6.51
C SER A 129 -4.59 13.54 -7.16
N TRP A 130 -3.34 13.20 -6.85
CA TRP A 130 -2.16 13.88 -7.37
C TRP A 130 -1.14 12.88 -7.90
N ASP A 131 -0.45 13.25 -8.97
CA ASP A 131 0.71 12.52 -9.48
C ASP A 131 2.04 13.20 -9.13
N ALA A 132 3.14 12.54 -9.52
CA ALA A 132 4.50 13.03 -9.30
C ALA A 132 4.79 14.34 -10.06
N ALA A 133 4.15 14.57 -11.21
CA ALA A 133 4.29 15.80 -11.98
C ALA A 133 3.49 16.98 -11.38
N GLY A 134 2.64 16.73 -10.40
CA GLY A 134 1.78 17.72 -9.77
C GLY A 134 0.49 17.99 -10.51
N VAL A 135 0.08 17.07 -11.38
CA VAL A 135 -1.25 17.12 -11.98
C VAL A 135 -2.28 16.83 -10.90
N HIS A 136 -3.19 17.79 -10.71
CA HIS A 136 -4.36 17.67 -9.85
C HIS A 136 -5.51 17.06 -10.64
N LEU A 137 -6.07 15.97 -10.13
CA LEU A 137 -7.27 15.36 -10.69
C LEU A 137 -8.40 15.39 -9.65
N ASN A 138 -9.44 16.15 -9.95
CA ASN A 138 -10.67 16.17 -9.15
C ASN A 138 -11.49 14.91 -9.44
N LEU A 139 -11.72 14.08 -8.41
CA LEU A 139 -12.45 12.81 -8.48
C LEU A 139 -13.95 12.95 -8.14
N GLY A 140 -14.42 14.19 -7.98
CA GLY A 140 -15.79 14.56 -7.68
C GLY A 140 -16.03 14.85 -6.20
N SER A 141 -17.30 14.80 -5.81
CA SER A 141 -17.71 14.96 -4.41
C SER A 141 -17.03 13.92 -3.52
N GLY A 142 -16.48 14.37 -2.39
CA GLY A 142 -15.88 13.51 -1.39
C GLY A 142 -16.88 13.03 -0.33
N PRO A 143 -16.47 12.06 0.51
CA PRO A 143 -17.22 11.67 1.70
C PRO A 143 -17.21 12.78 2.77
N PRO A 144 -18.09 12.70 3.79
CA PRO A 144 -17.96 13.52 5.00
C PRO A 144 -16.52 13.49 5.55
N PRO A 145 -16.02 14.58 6.17
CA PRO A 145 -14.63 14.68 6.59
C PRO A 145 -14.30 13.89 7.86
N ALA A 146 -14.96 12.74 8.08
CA ALA A 146 -14.62 11.79 9.13
C ALA A 146 -13.56 10.80 8.63
N LEU A 147 -12.70 10.37 9.55
CA LEU A 147 -11.58 9.47 9.25
C LEU A 147 -12.02 8.18 8.55
N ASP A 148 -13.04 7.52 9.09
CA ASP A 148 -13.49 6.21 8.60
C ASP A 148 -14.19 6.31 7.24
N ASP A 149 -14.96 7.39 7.01
CA ASP A 149 -15.61 7.65 5.72
C ASP A 149 -14.57 7.93 4.62
N PHE A 150 -13.52 8.70 4.93
CA PHE A 150 -12.44 8.94 3.99
C PHE A 150 -11.66 7.67 3.69
N LEU A 151 -11.33 6.86 4.70
CA LEU A 151 -10.64 5.59 4.51
C LEU A 151 -11.47 4.61 3.66
N ALA A 152 -12.78 4.53 3.88
CA ALA A 152 -13.67 3.68 3.10
C ALA A 152 -13.69 4.10 1.61
N GLU A 153 -13.74 5.39 1.32
CA GLU A 153 -13.66 5.90 -0.05
C GLU A 153 -12.31 5.57 -0.71
N LEU A 154 -11.19 5.68 0.01
CA LEU A 154 -9.88 5.28 -0.51
C LEU A 154 -9.85 3.79 -0.88
N VAL A 155 -10.47 2.91 -0.09
CA VAL A 155 -10.59 1.48 -0.42
C VAL A 155 -11.29 1.29 -1.76
N VAL A 156 -12.39 2.01 -2.02
CA VAL A 156 -13.12 1.95 -3.29
C VAL A 156 -12.24 2.43 -4.45
N ARG A 157 -11.53 3.55 -4.28
CA ARG A 157 -10.68 4.13 -5.33
C ARG A 157 -9.48 3.27 -5.65
N LEU A 158 -8.83 2.70 -4.65
CA LEU A 158 -7.69 1.81 -4.83
C LEU A 158 -8.06 0.46 -5.46
N GLN A 159 -9.35 0.11 -5.48
CA GLN A 159 -9.88 -1.10 -6.14
C GLN A 159 -10.42 -0.83 -7.55
N SER A 160 -10.59 0.44 -7.93
CA SER A 160 -11.17 0.82 -9.21
C SER A 160 -10.12 0.74 -10.33
N PRO A 161 -10.34 -0.07 -11.38
CA PRO A 161 -9.43 -0.13 -12.52
C PRO A 161 -9.54 1.19 -13.29
N GLY A 162 -8.45 1.95 -13.40
CA GLY A 162 -8.43 3.19 -14.18
C GLY A 162 -7.77 4.41 -13.53
N MET A 163 -7.01 4.28 -12.43
CA MET A 163 -5.94 5.27 -12.26
C MET A 163 -4.93 5.05 -13.39
N PRO A 164 -4.64 6.08 -14.20
CA PRO A 164 -3.73 5.92 -15.33
C PRO A 164 -2.38 5.49 -14.79
N ASP A 165 -2.02 4.23 -15.07
CA ASP A 165 -0.65 3.80 -14.95
C ASP A 165 0.21 4.69 -15.85
N ALA A 166 1.30 5.22 -15.31
CA ALA A 166 2.32 5.90 -16.11
C ALA A 166 3.05 4.93 -17.07
N ASP A 167 2.89 3.61 -16.89
CA ASP A 167 3.50 2.58 -17.73
C ASP A 167 2.47 1.51 -18.11
N GLY A 168 2.34 1.26 -19.42
CA GLY A 168 1.26 0.47 -20.04
C GLY A 168 0.91 -0.84 -19.31
N ALA A 169 -0.41 -1.08 -19.23
CA ALA A 169 -1.00 -2.22 -18.53
C ALA A 169 -0.39 -3.57 -18.92
N ASP A 170 -0.09 -4.39 -17.91
CA ASP A 170 0.33 -5.78 -18.06
C ASP A 170 -0.82 -6.59 -18.71
N PRO A 171 -0.59 -7.32 -19.82
CA PRO A 171 -1.60 -8.20 -20.45
C PRO A 171 -2.25 -9.18 -19.46
N ALA A 172 -1.52 -9.60 -18.44
CA ALA A 172 -2.02 -10.50 -17.42
C ALA A 172 -2.94 -9.76 -16.41
N GLU A 173 -2.82 -8.44 -16.27
CA GLU A 173 -3.73 -7.61 -15.47
C GLU A 173 -5.07 -7.40 -16.18
N ALA A 174 -5.07 -7.28 -17.51
CA ALA A 174 -6.29 -7.26 -18.33
C ALA A 174 -7.10 -8.56 -18.19
N ALA A 175 -6.45 -9.73 -18.09
CA ALA A 175 -7.12 -10.99 -17.81
C ALA A 175 -7.81 -11.00 -16.43
N ALA A 176 -7.17 -10.40 -15.41
CA ALA A 176 -7.73 -10.29 -14.06
C ALA A 176 -8.92 -9.33 -13.98
N GLN A 177 -9.06 -8.38 -14.90
CA GLN A 177 -10.20 -7.45 -14.95
C GLN A 177 -11.53 -8.17 -15.25
N THR A 178 -11.50 -9.30 -15.97
CA THR A 178 -12.69 -10.12 -16.30
C THR A 178 -13.09 -11.14 -15.21
N LEU A 179 -12.35 -11.17 -14.10
CA LEU A 179 -12.63 -12.09 -13.00
C LEU A 179 -13.70 -11.52 -12.07
N ASP A 180 -14.96 -11.81 -12.39
CA ASP A 180 -16.09 -11.57 -11.49
C ASP A 180 -16.24 -12.72 -10.49
N GLY A 181 -16.45 -12.37 -9.21
CA GLY A 181 -16.68 -13.35 -8.15
C GLY A 181 -16.11 -12.93 -6.80
N THR A 182 -16.59 -13.63 -5.77
CA THR A 182 -16.13 -13.48 -4.38
C THR A 182 -15.67 -14.86 -3.88
N ILE A 183 -14.51 -14.90 -3.24
CA ILE A 183 -13.97 -16.05 -2.52
C ILE A 183 -14.19 -15.82 -1.03
N GLY A 184 -14.90 -16.74 -0.38
CA GLY A 184 -15.16 -16.73 1.05
C GLY A 184 -15.13 -18.12 1.64
N ARG A 185 -15.40 -18.25 2.94
CA ARG A 185 -15.36 -19.54 3.65
C ARG A 185 -16.21 -20.63 2.96
N ASP A 186 -17.36 -20.25 2.43
CA ASP A 186 -18.37 -21.20 1.91
C ASP A 186 -18.00 -21.80 0.54
N ASN A 187 -17.13 -21.13 -0.22
CA ASN A 187 -16.68 -21.60 -1.54
C ASN A 187 -15.16 -21.79 -1.65
N LEU A 188 -14.41 -21.57 -0.56
CA LEU A 188 -12.98 -21.79 -0.55
C LEU A 188 -12.68 -23.30 -0.49
N SER A 189 -12.23 -23.84 -1.62
CA SER A 189 -11.67 -25.20 -1.73
C SER A 189 -10.43 -25.19 -2.62
N ARG A 190 -9.60 -26.23 -2.51
CA ARG A 190 -8.45 -26.42 -3.39
C ARG A 190 -8.86 -26.43 -4.87
N ASP A 191 -9.89 -27.19 -5.22
CA ASP A 191 -10.33 -27.31 -6.61
C ASP A 191 -10.88 -25.99 -7.15
N HIS A 192 -11.61 -25.24 -6.32
CA HIS A 192 -12.09 -23.90 -6.68
C HIS A 192 -10.94 -22.93 -6.91
N LEU A 193 -9.92 -22.93 -6.03
CA LEU A 193 -8.73 -22.09 -6.22
C LEU A 193 -7.94 -22.51 -7.46
N LEU A 194 -7.78 -23.80 -7.73
CA LEU A 194 -7.06 -24.28 -8.90
C LEU A 194 -7.74 -23.78 -10.19
N ALA A 195 -9.05 -24.03 -10.32
CA ALA A 195 -9.84 -23.58 -11.47
C ALA A 195 -9.82 -22.04 -11.62
N LEU A 196 -9.74 -21.32 -10.50
CA LEU A 196 -9.56 -19.88 -10.53
C LEU A 196 -8.18 -19.50 -11.10
N LEU A 197 -7.09 -20.07 -10.59
CA LEU A 197 -5.73 -19.69 -10.97
C LEU A 197 -5.37 -20.10 -12.39
N GLU A 198 -5.97 -21.17 -12.91
CA GLU A 198 -5.85 -21.57 -14.33
C GLU A 198 -6.32 -20.46 -15.28
N ARG A 199 -7.18 -19.54 -14.80
CA ARG A 199 -7.71 -18.41 -15.59
C ARG A 199 -6.88 -17.14 -15.47
N THR A 200 -5.85 -17.09 -14.61
CA THR A 200 -5.15 -15.84 -14.26
C THR A 200 -3.78 -15.69 -14.92
N GLY A 201 -3.45 -16.60 -15.85
CA GLY A 201 -2.18 -16.62 -16.57
C GLY A 201 -1.00 -17.18 -15.78
N PHE A 202 -1.22 -17.69 -14.57
CA PHE A 202 -0.20 -18.43 -13.83
C PHE A 202 -0.04 -19.83 -14.40
N ASP A 203 1.18 -20.36 -14.38
CA ASP A 203 1.38 -21.80 -14.59
C ASP A 203 1.08 -22.52 -13.27
N VAL A 204 -0.04 -23.25 -13.22
CA VAL A 204 -0.50 -23.92 -12.00
C VAL A 204 -0.62 -25.42 -12.17
N SER A 205 -0.34 -26.14 -11.09
CA SER A 205 -0.49 -27.59 -11.01
C SER A 205 -0.88 -28.03 -9.60
N ALA A 206 -1.70 -29.06 -9.50
CA ALA A 206 -1.99 -29.73 -8.23
C ALA A 206 -0.72 -30.30 -7.59
N SER A 207 -0.49 -30.01 -6.29
CA SER A 207 0.53 -30.69 -5.48
C SER A 207 -0.03 -31.98 -4.87
N GLY A 208 0.81 -33.00 -4.71
CA GLY A 208 0.48 -34.21 -3.95
C GLY A 208 0.23 -33.97 -2.46
N GLU A 209 0.71 -32.84 -1.92
CA GLU A 209 0.59 -32.48 -0.50
C GLU A 209 -0.68 -31.68 -0.17
N GLY A 210 -1.70 -31.76 -1.01
CA GLY A 210 -2.96 -31.03 -0.80
C GLY A 210 -2.90 -29.54 -1.11
N GLY A 211 -1.81 -29.06 -1.72
CA GLY A 211 -1.66 -27.69 -2.21
C GLY A 211 -1.82 -27.53 -3.72
N ILE A 212 -1.57 -26.32 -4.20
CA ILE A 212 -1.43 -25.94 -5.61
C ILE A 212 -0.05 -25.32 -5.76
N LEU A 213 0.76 -25.85 -6.68
CA LEU A 213 1.99 -25.21 -7.11
C LEU A 213 1.66 -24.18 -8.17
N MET A 214 1.98 -22.92 -7.89
CA MET A 214 1.83 -21.79 -8.79
C MET A 214 3.22 -21.29 -9.18
N ARG A 215 3.49 -21.17 -10.47
CA ARG A 215 4.73 -20.65 -11.02
C ARG A 215 4.50 -19.28 -11.65
N ASP A 216 5.32 -18.32 -11.25
CA ASP A 216 5.36 -16.98 -11.82
C ASP A 216 6.80 -16.50 -11.92
N SER A 217 7.22 -16.09 -13.12
CA SER A 217 8.50 -15.43 -13.36
C SER A 217 9.70 -16.20 -12.76
N GLY A 218 9.72 -17.53 -12.92
CA GLY A 218 10.79 -18.40 -12.43
C GLY A 218 10.72 -18.78 -10.95
N MET A 219 9.71 -18.29 -10.20
CA MET A 219 9.50 -18.63 -8.79
C MET A 219 8.37 -19.65 -8.66
N VAL A 220 8.52 -20.60 -7.72
CA VAL A 220 7.45 -21.54 -7.34
C VAL A 220 6.85 -21.11 -6.00
N CYS A 221 5.54 -20.97 -5.95
CA CYS A 221 4.76 -20.67 -4.76
C CYS A 221 3.77 -21.82 -4.52
N MET A 222 3.76 -22.37 -3.31
CA MET A 222 2.69 -23.27 -2.87
C MET A 222 1.53 -22.44 -2.32
N VAL A 223 0.34 -22.69 -2.85
CA VAL A 223 -0.92 -22.11 -2.40
C VAL A 223 -1.72 -23.22 -1.71
N THR A 224 -2.07 -23.02 -0.44
CA THR A 224 -2.82 -24.02 0.35
C THR A 224 -4.06 -23.41 0.98
N VAL A 225 -5.06 -24.28 1.20
CA VAL A 225 -6.29 -23.96 1.93
C VAL A 225 -6.30 -24.81 3.20
N PRO A 226 -6.31 -24.22 4.40
CA PRO A 226 -6.46 -24.98 5.62
C PRO A 226 -7.85 -25.63 5.66
N GLU A 227 -7.91 -26.96 5.57
CA GLU A 227 -9.18 -27.70 5.43
C GLU A 227 -10.18 -27.42 6.56
N ARG A 228 -9.67 -27.19 7.77
CA ARG A 228 -10.48 -27.01 8.98
C ARG A 228 -11.07 -25.61 9.12
N SER A 229 -10.30 -24.56 8.86
CA SER A 229 -10.76 -23.18 9.09
C SER A 229 -11.33 -22.54 7.84
N ARG A 230 -10.67 -22.72 6.68
CA ARG A 230 -10.98 -22.04 5.42
C ARG A 230 -11.15 -20.52 5.59
N GLU A 231 -10.42 -19.93 6.54
CA GLU A 231 -10.49 -18.50 6.85
C GLU A 231 -9.49 -17.67 6.06
N TYR A 232 -8.49 -18.34 5.48
CA TYR A 232 -7.42 -17.73 4.71
C TYR A 232 -6.88 -18.71 3.66
N VAL A 233 -6.20 -18.14 2.67
CA VAL A 233 -5.33 -18.85 1.72
C VAL A 233 -3.90 -18.63 2.18
N SER A 234 -3.12 -19.70 2.31
CA SER A 234 -1.71 -19.63 2.69
C SER A 234 -0.83 -19.72 1.46
N LEU A 235 0.16 -18.82 1.41
CA LEU A 235 1.14 -18.69 0.34
C LEU A 235 2.51 -18.99 0.95
N HIS A 236 3.27 -19.87 0.30
CA HIS A 236 4.61 -20.26 0.74
C HIS A 236 5.55 -20.32 -0.46
N ALA A 237 6.75 -19.80 -0.31
CA ALA A 237 7.82 -19.95 -1.28
C ALA A 237 9.13 -20.25 -0.54
N TRP A 238 9.96 -21.11 -1.14
CA TRP A 238 11.19 -21.61 -0.53
C TRP A 238 12.39 -21.33 -1.40
N TRP A 239 13.52 -21.04 -0.74
CA TRP A 239 14.84 -20.94 -1.35
C TRP A 239 15.83 -21.79 -0.58
N ASN A 240 16.58 -22.59 -1.31
CA ASN A 240 17.73 -23.27 -0.74
C ASN A 240 18.82 -22.24 -0.47
N LEU A 241 19.37 -22.32 0.74
CA LEU A 241 20.52 -21.55 1.14
C LEU A 241 21.73 -22.48 1.17
N ARG A 242 22.89 -21.95 0.77
CA ARG A 242 24.19 -22.62 0.80
C ARG A 242 24.40 -23.36 2.11
N GLU A 243 24.78 -24.63 2.03
CA GLU A 243 25.02 -25.47 3.20
C GLU A 243 26.07 -24.88 4.14
N GLU A 244 27.08 -24.21 3.59
CA GLU A 244 28.15 -23.54 4.33
C GLU A 244 27.71 -22.28 5.09
N SER A 245 26.55 -21.71 4.77
CA SER A 245 26.02 -20.55 5.50
C SER A 245 25.68 -20.96 6.93
N SER A 246 26.24 -20.26 7.90
CA SER A 246 25.98 -20.52 9.32
C SER A 246 24.51 -20.26 9.66
N ARG A 247 24.00 -20.95 10.68
CA ARG A 247 22.62 -20.74 11.15
C ARG A 247 22.34 -19.27 11.53
N ILE A 248 23.35 -18.57 12.06
CA ILE A 248 23.22 -17.16 12.45
C ILE A 248 23.00 -16.28 11.22
N GLU A 249 23.82 -16.43 10.17
CA GLU A 249 23.67 -15.65 8.93
C GLU A 249 22.29 -15.86 8.29
N ARG A 250 21.79 -17.09 8.27
CA ARG A 250 20.45 -17.42 7.74
C ARG A 250 19.34 -16.73 8.56
N LEU A 251 19.44 -16.76 9.89
CA LEU A 251 18.47 -16.09 10.77
C LEU A 251 18.53 -14.55 10.65
N GLU A 252 19.73 -13.98 10.54
CA GLU A 252 19.90 -12.55 10.32
C GLU A 252 19.31 -12.11 8.97
N CYS A 253 19.47 -12.92 7.92
CA CYS A 253 18.80 -12.72 6.63
C CYS A 253 17.28 -12.67 6.79
N ALA A 254 16.68 -13.67 7.44
CA ALA A 254 15.23 -13.69 7.68
C ALA A 254 14.77 -12.48 8.50
N ASN A 255 15.54 -12.05 9.51
CA ASN A 255 15.23 -10.87 10.31
C ASN A 255 15.27 -9.57 9.49
N ARG A 256 16.25 -9.40 8.60
CA ARG A 256 16.30 -8.24 7.69
C ARG A 256 15.04 -8.18 6.81
N ILE A 257 14.68 -9.31 6.19
CA ILE A 257 13.45 -9.40 5.39
C ILE A 257 12.22 -9.03 6.24
N ASN A 258 12.08 -9.59 7.45
CA ASN A 258 10.93 -9.29 8.32
C ASN A 258 10.87 -7.82 8.76
N ASN A 259 12.00 -7.13 8.87
CA ASN A 259 12.05 -5.73 9.26
C ASN A 259 11.65 -4.79 8.11
N GLU A 260 11.96 -5.16 6.87
CA GLU A 260 11.75 -4.30 5.69
C GLU A 260 10.47 -4.66 4.92
N TYR A 261 10.07 -5.93 4.93
CA TYR A 261 8.93 -6.45 4.18
C TYR A 261 7.79 -6.90 5.11
N LEU A 262 6.97 -5.95 5.55
CA LEU A 262 5.95 -6.15 6.60
C LEU A 262 4.82 -7.15 6.26
N PHE A 263 4.61 -7.47 4.98
CA PHE A 263 3.48 -8.28 4.52
C PHE A 263 3.86 -9.72 4.14
N ILE A 264 5.14 -10.06 4.23
CA ILE A 264 5.63 -11.44 4.17
C ILE A 264 6.30 -11.78 5.49
N ARG A 265 6.24 -13.05 5.86
CA ARG A 265 6.97 -13.59 7.00
C ARG A 265 8.11 -14.45 6.49
N ALA A 266 9.33 -14.07 6.82
CA ALA A 266 10.50 -14.88 6.60
C ALA A 266 10.80 -15.77 7.81
N SER A 267 11.13 -17.03 7.54
CA SER A 267 11.61 -18.00 8.53
C SER A 267 12.64 -18.93 7.90
N ILE A 268 13.42 -19.59 8.76
CA ILE A 268 14.33 -20.68 8.36
C ILE A 268 13.66 -21.99 8.78
N ASP A 269 13.39 -22.87 7.80
CA ASP A 269 12.76 -24.16 8.02
C ASP A 269 13.76 -25.18 8.62
N GLY A 270 13.27 -26.37 8.99
CA GLY A 270 14.05 -27.38 9.71
C GLY A 270 15.24 -27.95 8.92
N ASP A 271 15.17 -27.89 7.59
CA ASP A 271 16.24 -28.25 6.66
C ASP A 271 17.23 -27.09 6.42
N GLY A 272 16.97 -25.92 6.99
CA GLY A 272 17.79 -24.73 6.82
C GLY A 272 17.45 -23.88 5.60
N SER A 273 16.38 -24.20 4.86
CA SER A 273 15.87 -23.42 3.74
C SER A 273 15.20 -22.12 4.21
N LEU A 274 15.27 -21.07 3.39
CA LEU A 274 14.53 -19.84 3.63
C LEU A 274 13.08 -20.03 3.14
N CYS A 275 12.12 -19.85 4.04
CA CYS A 275 10.70 -19.87 3.73
C CYS A 275 10.12 -18.46 3.87
N LEU A 276 9.47 -17.98 2.81
CA LEU A 276 8.67 -16.76 2.83
C LEU A 276 7.20 -17.15 2.77
N ALA A 277 6.40 -16.62 3.69
CA ALA A 277 5.00 -17.00 3.83
C ALA A 277 4.07 -15.79 3.99
N ARG A 278 2.82 -15.94 3.53
CA ARG A 278 1.74 -14.96 3.73
C ARG A 278 0.40 -15.66 3.84
N ASN A 279 -0.46 -15.16 4.72
CA ASN A 279 -1.87 -15.54 4.76
C ASN A 279 -2.74 -14.43 4.17
N VAL A 280 -3.63 -14.79 3.25
CA VAL A 280 -4.63 -13.89 2.68
C VAL A 280 -5.98 -14.24 3.28
N ALA A 281 -6.51 -13.38 4.15
CA ALA A 281 -7.79 -13.61 4.79
C ALA A 281 -8.93 -13.61 3.77
N VAL A 282 -9.84 -14.58 3.88
CA VAL A 282 -11.04 -14.70 3.02
C VAL A 282 -12.35 -14.77 3.81
N HIS A 283 -12.28 -14.80 5.16
CA HIS A 283 -13.46 -15.07 6.00
C HIS A 283 -14.65 -14.11 5.75
N ALA A 284 -14.38 -12.85 5.40
CA ALA A 284 -15.40 -11.85 5.09
C ALA A 284 -15.84 -11.84 3.62
N GLY A 285 -15.32 -12.75 2.80
CA GLY A 285 -15.39 -12.67 1.35
C GLY A 285 -14.40 -11.64 0.80
N ILE A 286 -13.56 -12.05 -0.14
CA ILE A 286 -12.73 -11.14 -0.93
C ILE A 286 -13.06 -11.31 -2.40
N SER A 287 -12.95 -10.26 -3.19
CA SER A 287 -13.12 -10.42 -4.63
C SER A 287 -12.02 -11.33 -5.18
N THR A 288 -12.37 -12.09 -6.20
CA THR A 288 -11.42 -12.92 -6.93
C THR A 288 -10.22 -12.10 -7.41
N ARG A 289 -10.46 -10.88 -7.90
CA ARG A 289 -9.42 -9.93 -8.30
C ARG A 289 -8.47 -9.60 -7.17
N HIS A 290 -8.97 -9.38 -5.95
CA HIS A 290 -8.14 -9.08 -4.79
C HIS A 290 -7.23 -10.26 -4.45
N LEU A 291 -7.73 -11.50 -4.51
CA LEU A 291 -6.91 -12.69 -4.25
C LEU A 291 -5.76 -12.82 -5.25
N VAL A 292 -6.05 -12.62 -6.55
CA VAL A 292 -5.05 -12.69 -7.62
C VAL A 292 -4.01 -11.58 -7.48
N SER A 293 -4.44 -10.35 -7.15
CA SER A 293 -3.53 -9.25 -6.84
C SER A 293 -2.65 -9.58 -5.63
N ALA A 294 -3.20 -10.15 -4.56
CA ALA A 294 -2.44 -10.55 -3.38
C ALA A 294 -1.37 -11.61 -3.70
N LEU A 295 -1.68 -12.57 -4.58
CA LEU A 295 -0.73 -13.57 -5.07
C LEU A 295 0.41 -12.93 -5.87
N ARG A 296 0.12 -12.01 -6.79
CA ARG A 296 1.17 -11.31 -7.56
C ARG A 296 2.05 -10.43 -6.69
N ASN A 297 1.45 -9.73 -5.73
CA ASN A 297 2.19 -8.89 -4.80
C ASN A 297 3.10 -9.75 -3.90
N PHE A 298 2.62 -10.92 -3.47
CA PHE A 298 3.44 -11.88 -2.73
C PHE A 298 4.64 -12.37 -3.56
N THR A 299 4.41 -12.89 -4.76
CA THR A 299 5.49 -13.40 -5.61
C THR A 299 6.54 -12.34 -5.95
N THR A 300 6.09 -11.11 -6.23
CA THR A 300 6.97 -9.96 -6.46
C THR A 300 7.84 -9.65 -5.26
N ALA A 301 7.21 -9.47 -4.09
CA ALA A 301 7.94 -9.10 -2.88
C ALA A 301 8.92 -10.18 -2.43
N CYS A 302 8.57 -11.45 -2.61
CA CYS A 302 9.48 -12.54 -2.33
C CYS A 302 10.75 -12.46 -3.19
N ARG A 303 10.62 -12.19 -4.50
CA ARG A 303 11.78 -12.05 -5.39
C ARG A 303 12.66 -10.86 -4.99
N GLU A 304 12.05 -9.73 -4.66
CA GLU A 304 12.76 -8.52 -4.24
C GLU A 304 13.50 -8.74 -2.91
N ALA A 305 12.81 -9.25 -1.90
CA ALA A 305 13.38 -9.56 -0.59
C ALA A 305 14.57 -10.54 -0.70
N VAL A 306 14.44 -11.58 -1.53
CA VAL A 306 15.52 -12.56 -1.74
C VAL A 306 16.69 -11.92 -2.48
N ARG A 307 16.42 -11.17 -3.55
CA ARG A 307 17.47 -10.46 -4.31
C ARG A 307 18.26 -9.50 -3.42
N GLU A 308 17.60 -8.80 -2.50
CA GLU A 308 18.21 -7.77 -1.68
C GLU A 308 18.92 -8.31 -0.44
N HIS A 309 18.37 -9.35 0.20
CA HIS A 309 18.86 -9.79 1.51
C HIS A 309 19.48 -11.19 1.54
N ALA A 310 19.16 -12.03 0.56
CA ALA A 310 19.52 -13.45 0.55
C ALA A 310 20.40 -13.86 -0.64
N ASN A 311 20.62 -12.99 -1.63
CA ASN A 311 21.32 -13.34 -2.87
C ASN A 311 22.70 -13.97 -2.64
N ASP A 312 23.45 -13.47 -1.65
CA ASP A 312 24.78 -13.99 -1.32
C ASP A 312 24.76 -15.33 -0.58
N LEU A 313 23.58 -15.75 -0.10
CA LEU A 313 23.36 -16.99 0.64
C LEU A 313 22.71 -18.09 -0.21
N LEU A 314 22.27 -17.80 -1.44
CA LEU A 314 21.62 -18.79 -2.32
C LEU A 314 22.62 -19.84 -2.82
N GLY A 315 22.23 -21.13 -2.79
CA GLY A 315 23.03 -22.27 -3.25
C GLY A 315 22.26 -23.58 -3.20
#